data_AF-A0A1H3C615-F1
#
_entry.id   AF-A0A1H3C615-F1
#
_cell.length_a   1.000
_cell.length_b   1.000
_cell.length_c   1.000
_cell.angle_alpha   90.00
_cell.angle_beta   90.00
_cell.angle_gamma   90.00
#
_symmetry.space_group_name_H-M   'P 1'
#
loop_
_entity.id
_entity.type
_entity.pdbx_description
1 polymer ?
#
loop_
_entity_poly.entity_id
_entity_poly.type
_entity_poly.pdbx_seq_one_letter_code
_entity_poly.pdbx_strand_id
1 'polypeptide(L)'
;MKKSSKKKPTWIDLKRQLAEFDHPALLALIQDLYTASKNNQAFLHARFALGKDVLEPYKTTIDRWVCPDVMHNQDISIAKAKKAL
;
A
#
# COMPACT_ATOMS: atom_id res chain seq x y z
N MET A 1 21.92 -27.13 -26.30
CA MET A 1 20.58 -26.90 -25.70
C MET A 1 20.49 -25.47 -25.19
N LYS A 2 19.64 -24.62 -25.79
CA LYS A 2 19.40 -23.26 -25.27
C LYS A 2 18.56 -23.37 -24.00
N LYS A 3 19.10 -22.97 -22.85
CA LYS A 3 18.33 -22.85 -21.59
C LYS A 3 17.27 -21.77 -21.80
N SER A 4 16.01 -22.16 -21.88
CA SER A 4 14.88 -21.23 -21.86
C SER A 4 14.87 -20.53 -20.50
N SER A 5 15.26 -19.24 -20.49
CA SER A 5 15.12 -18.39 -19.31
C SER A 5 13.65 -18.29 -18.95
N LYS A 6 13.26 -18.77 -17.77
CA LYS A 6 11.89 -18.63 -17.26
C LYS A 6 11.63 -17.14 -17.08
N LYS A 7 10.75 -16.58 -17.91
CA LYS A 7 10.34 -15.18 -17.80
C LYS A 7 9.71 -14.95 -16.43
N LYS A 8 10.07 -13.83 -15.79
CA LYS A 8 9.47 -13.45 -14.51
C LYS A 8 7.97 -13.17 -14.73
N PRO A 9 7.10 -13.59 -13.79
CA PRO A 9 5.68 -13.29 -13.88
C PRO A 9 5.48 -11.77 -13.90
N THR A 10 4.59 -11.32 -14.78
CA THR A 10 4.26 -9.91 -14.96
C THR A 10 2.87 -9.62 -14.42
N TRP A 11 2.53 -8.32 -14.29
CA TRP A 11 1.17 -7.91 -13.94
C TRP A 11 0.11 -8.44 -14.92
N ILE A 12 0.45 -8.58 -16.21
CA ILE A 12 -0.47 -9.11 -17.23
C ILE A 12 -0.80 -10.58 -16.95
N ASP A 13 0.20 -11.37 -16.58
CA ASP A 13 0.02 -12.79 -16.27
C ASP A 13 -0.89 -12.98 -15.04
N LEU A 14 -0.66 -12.16 -14.00
CA LEU A 14 -1.50 -12.17 -12.80
C LEU A 14 -2.92 -11.67 -13.07
N LYS A 15 -3.07 -10.62 -13.88
CA LYS A 15 -4.40 -10.10 -14.27
C LYS A 15 -5.21 -11.15 -15.03
N ARG A 16 -4.57 -11.98 -15.87
CA ARG A 16 -5.25 -13.08 -16.57
C ARG A 16 -5.83 -14.09 -15.58
N GLN A 17 -5.05 -14.47 -14.57
CA GLN A 17 -5.52 -15.39 -13.52
C GLN A 17 -6.66 -14.79 -12.71
N LEU A 18 -6.56 -13.51 -12.31
CA LEU A 18 -7.62 -12.83 -11.58
C LEU A 18 -8.93 -12.68 -12.38
N ALA A 19 -8.86 -12.65 -13.71
CA ALA A 19 -10.04 -12.54 -14.56
C ALA A 19 -10.89 -13.83 -14.59
N GLU A 20 -10.31 -14.97 -14.16
CA GLU A 20 -11.02 -16.25 -14.08
C GLU A 20 -11.77 -16.42 -12.75
N PHE A 21 -11.52 -15.55 -11.76
CA PHE A 21 -12.13 -15.65 -10.44
C PHE A 21 -13.56 -15.13 -10.46
N ASP A 22 -14.44 -15.80 -9.71
CA ASP A 22 -15.77 -15.30 -9.44
C ASP A 22 -15.75 -14.23 -8.34
N HIS A 23 -16.89 -13.53 -8.17
CA HIS A 23 -16.99 -12.44 -7.19
C HIS A 23 -16.68 -12.90 -5.75
N PRO A 24 -17.19 -14.05 -5.25
CA PRO A 24 -16.81 -14.57 -3.94
C PRO A 24 -15.31 -14.87 -3.79
N ALA A 25 -14.66 -15.48 -4.79
CA ALA A 25 -13.23 -15.79 -4.72
C ALA A 25 -12.37 -14.52 -4.72
N LEU A 26 -12.76 -13.48 -5.47
CA LEU A 26 -12.08 -12.19 -5.42
C LEU A 26 -12.22 -11.54 -4.05
N LEU A 27 -13.39 -11.64 -3.42
CA LEU A 27 -13.62 -11.07 -2.09
C LEU A 27 -12.81 -11.81 -1.01
N ALA A 28 -12.73 -13.14 -1.09
CA ALA A 28 -11.87 -13.95 -0.24
C ALA A 28 -10.39 -13.58 -0.40
N LEU A 29 -9.91 -13.41 -1.64
CA LEU A 29 -8.52 -12.98 -1.90
C LEU A 29 -8.23 -11.59 -1.30
N ILE A 30 -9.17 -10.65 -1.40
CA ILE A 30 -9.02 -9.32 -0.78
C ILE A 30 -8.96 -9.44 0.76
N GLN A 31 -9.76 -10.33 1.36
CA GLN A 31 -9.71 -10.61 2.79
C GLN A 31 -8.35 -11.20 3.20
N ASP A 32 -7.82 -12.15 2.44
CA ASP A 32 -6.49 -12.71 2.69
C ASP A 32 -5.40 -11.62 2.60
N LEU A 33 -5.48 -10.74 1.59
CA LEU A 33 -4.56 -9.60 1.47
C LEU A 33 -4.70 -8.59 2.62
N TYR A 34 -5.93 -8.35 3.09
CA TYR A 34 -6.21 -7.48 4.25
C TYR A 34 -5.60 -8.06 5.54
N THR A 35 -5.74 -9.36 5.77
CA THR A 35 -5.21 -10.02 6.97
C THR A 35 -3.68 -10.19 6.93
N ALA A 36 -3.09 -10.31 5.74
CA ALA A 36 -1.65 -10.54 5.58
C ALA A 36 -0.76 -9.35 6.02
N SER A 37 -1.27 -8.11 6.06
CA SER A 37 -0.44 -6.94 6.37
C SER A 37 -1.23 -5.74 6.91
N LYS A 38 -0.73 -5.13 7.99
CA LYS A 38 -1.27 -3.87 8.54
C LYS A 38 -1.24 -2.72 7.53
N ASN A 39 -0.26 -2.69 6.62
CA ASN A 39 -0.19 -1.67 5.58
C ASN A 39 -1.32 -1.84 4.56
N ASN A 40 -1.70 -3.10 4.25
CA ASN A 40 -2.84 -3.37 3.37
C ASN A 40 -4.16 -2.95 4.03
N GLN A 41 -4.29 -3.17 5.35
CA GLN A 41 -5.45 -2.68 6.12
C GLN A 41 -5.55 -1.16 6.04
N ALA A 42 -4.47 -0.45 6.34
CA ALA A 42 -4.44 1.01 6.27
C ALA A 42 -4.75 1.53 4.86
N PHE A 43 -4.18 0.92 3.82
CA PHE A 43 -4.45 1.25 2.43
C PHE A 43 -5.93 1.04 2.06
N LEU A 44 -6.50 -0.12 2.38
CA LEU A 44 -7.89 -0.45 2.07
C LEU A 44 -8.85 0.44 2.86
N HIS A 45 -8.57 0.68 4.14
CA HIS A 45 -9.33 1.65 4.92
C HIS A 45 -9.33 3.01 4.22
N ALA A 46 -8.15 3.57 3.91
CA ALA A 46 -8.00 4.86 3.23
C ALA A 46 -8.74 4.91 1.90
N ARG A 47 -8.57 3.88 1.07
CA ARG A 47 -9.14 3.80 -0.28
C ARG A 47 -10.67 3.76 -0.30
N PHE A 48 -11.28 3.12 0.71
CA PHE A 48 -12.73 2.97 0.86
C PHE A 48 -13.34 3.92 1.89
N ALA A 49 -12.55 4.87 2.40
CA ALA A 49 -12.92 5.80 3.45
C ALA A 49 -13.49 5.13 4.73
N LEU A 50 -12.99 3.94 5.07
CA LEU A 50 -13.45 3.18 6.23
C LEU A 50 -12.69 3.65 7.48
N GLY A 51 -13.28 4.57 8.23
CA GLY A 51 -12.74 5.10 9.48
C GLY A 51 -13.01 6.58 9.65
N LYS A 52 -13.01 7.06 10.90
CA LYS A 52 -13.29 8.49 11.19
C LYS A 52 -12.23 9.44 10.65
N ASP A 53 -11.00 8.96 10.41
CA ASP A 53 -9.91 9.81 9.96
C ASP A 53 -8.85 9.00 9.19
N VAL A 54 -9.25 8.51 8.04
CA VAL A 54 -8.52 7.55 7.20
C VAL A 54 -7.20 8.08 6.65
N LEU A 55 -7.04 9.40 6.69
CA LEU A 55 -5.84 10.11 6.29
C LEU A 55 -4.89 10.38 7.46
N GLU A 56 -5.26 10.09 8.71
CA GLU A 56 -4.41 10.36 9.89
C GLU A 56 -2.99 9.80 9.79
N PRO A 57 -2.75 8.54 9.35
CA PRO A 57 -1.38 8.04 9.22
C PRO A 57 -0.54 8.81 8.19
N TYR A 58 -1.20 9.32 7.15
CA TYR A 58 -0.57 10.12 6.10
C TYR A 58 -0.33 11.56 6.57
N LYS A 59 -1.34 12.17 7.20
CA LYS A 59 -1.25 13.49 7.83
C LYS A 59 -0.15 13.51 8.88
N THR A 60 -0.09 12.55 9.80
CA THR A 60 0.94 12.45 10.83
C THR A 60 2.35 12.25 10.25
N THR A 61 2.50 11.48 9.17
CA THR A 61 3.79 11.34 8.49
C THR A 61 4.21 12.64 7.82
N ILE A 62 3.29 13.31 7.13
CA ILE A 62 3.56 14.61 6.48
C ILE A 62 3.88 15.68 7.54
N ASP A 63 3.05 15.79 8.58
CA ASP A 63 3.20 16.72 9.69
C ASP A 63 4.56 16.56 10.38
N ARG A 64 4.96 15.32 10.70
CA ARG A 64 6.28 15.01 11.28
C ARG A 64 7.47 15.48 10.44
N TRP A 65 7.39 15.38 9.11
CA TRP A 65 8.51 15.73 8.23
C TRP A 65 8.48 17.18 7.73
N VAL A 66 7.33 17.87 7.85
CA VAL A 66 7.12 19.26 7.42
C VAL A 66 7.17 20.25 8.59
N CYS A 67 6.70 19.85 9.78
CA CYS A 67 6.79 20.59 11.02
C CYS A 67 7.52 19.78 12.11
N PRO A 68 8.83 19.48 11.92
CA PRO A 68 9.58 18.76 12.92
C PRO A 68 9.71 19.61 14.19
N ASP A 69 9.63 18.94 15.32
CA ASP A 69 9.82 19.59 16.61
C ASP A 69 11.27 20.06 16.74
N VAL A 70 11.46 21.36 16.50
CA VAL A 70 12.76 22.05 16.54
C VAL A 70 13.41 21.99 17.92
N MET A 71 12.65 21.71 18.98
CA MET A 71 13.16 21.55 20.34
C MET A 71 13.80 20.19 20.57
N HIS A 72 13.50 19.21 19.72
CA HIS A 72 14.00 17.82 19.80
C HIS A 72 14.95 17.45 18.66
N ASN A 73 15.51 18.44 17.96
CA ASN A 73 16.54 18.27 16.94
C ASN A 73 16.15 17.28 15.82
N GLN A 74 14.86 17.25 15.45
CA GLN A 74 14.35 16.38 14.41
C GLN A 74 14.68 16.92 13.01
N ASP A 75 15.16 16.04 12.13
CA ASP A 75 15.54 16.39 10.76
C ASP A 75 14.30 16.66 9.88
N ILE A 76 14.34 17.75 9.12
CA ILE A 76 13.31 18.12 8.13
C ILE A 76 13.58 17.39 6.81
N SER A 77 12.58 16.77 6.20
CA SER A 77 12.76 16.15 4.88
C SER A 77 11.51 16.14 4.01
N ILE A 78 11.45 17.11 3.10
CA ILE A 78 10.37 17.26 2.11
C ILE A 78 10.26 16.02 1.19
N ALA A 79 11.39 15.40 0.85
CA ALA A 79 11.43 14.20 0.02
C ALA A 79 10.73 12.99 0.70
N LYS A 80 10.88 12.84 2.02
CA LYS A 80 10.21 11.79 2.79
C LYS A 80 8.73 12.09 2.97
N ALA A 81 8.36 13.35 3.20
CA ALA A 81 6.96 13.77 3.28
C ALA A 81 6.20 13.46 1.98
N LYS A 82 6.79 13.80 0.82
CA LYS A 82 6.16 13.58 -0.49
C LYS A 82 5.98 12.09 -0.84
N LYS A 83 6.82 11.21 -0.30
CA LYS A 83 6.74 9.75 -0.51
C LYS A 83 5.58 9.10 0.24
N ALA A 84 4.95 9.81 1.18
CA ALA A 84 3.80 9.31 1.92
C ALA A 84 2.50 9.42 1.11
N LEU A 85 2.42 10.29 0.09
CA LEU A 85 1.27 10.41 -0.82
C LEU A 85 1.38 9.41 -1.97
#